data_AF-A0A6G3DJS5-F1
#
_entry.id   AF-A0A6G3DJS5-F1
#
_cell.length_a   1.000
_cell.length_b   1.000
_cell.length_c   1.000
_cell.angle_alpha   90.00
_cell.angle_beta   90.00
_cell.angle_gamma   90.00
#
_symmetry.space_group_name_H-M   'P 1'
#
loop_
_entity.id
_entity.type
_entity.pdbx_description
1 polymer ?
#
loop_
_entity_poly.entity_id
_entity_poly.type
_entity_poly.pdbx_seq_one_letter_code
_entity_poly.pdbx_strand_id
1 'polypeptide(L)'
;DAEPAPTAEVRAELAAEHLAATRTGRRAPHRVTVGSTTYSLFPVRGRGQPPLTPPGARAVQGTGTGRDVRETVLSDWLLVVEADAGDWAEERLDLLYGVTQLIAVERDRRDAARTVRRRLAQEVLELVQTGAAPAEIAARLRVAAPVLLPG
;
A
#
# COMPACT_ATOMS: atom_id res chain seq x y z
N ASP A 1 7.63 -15.02 21.79
CA ASP A 1 6.23 -14.70 22.06
C ASP A 1 5.81 -13.50 21.25
N ALA A 2 4.80 -13.65 20.40
CA ALA A 2 4.22 -12.50 19.69
C ALA A 2 3.25 -11.82 20.66
N GLU A 3 3.48 -10.55 20.97
CA GLU A 3 2.49 -9.76 21.72
C GLU A 3 1.13 -9.78 21.01
N PRO A 4 0.02 -9.76 21.76
CA PRO A 4 -1.30 -9.77 21.17
C PRO A 4 -1.46 -8.56 20.25
N ALA A 5 -2.01 -8.81 19.06
CA ALA A 5 -2.29 -7.74 18.11
C ALA A 5 -3.21 -6.67 18.73
N PRO A 6 -3.02 -5.38 18.39
CA PRO A 6 -3.86 -4.31 18.90
C PRO A 6 -5.34 -4.53 18.57
N THR A 7 -6.21 -4.07 19.46
CA THR A 7 -7.66 -4.20 19.29
C THR A 7 -8.14 -3.51 18.01
N ALA A 8 -9.35 -3.85 17.55
CA ALA A 8 -9.92 -3.21 16.36
C ALA A 8 -10.10 -1.68 16.55
N GLU A 9 -10.45 -1.25 17.77
CA GLU A 9 -10.61 0.15 18.13
C GLU A 9 -9.29 0.91 18.02
N VAL A 10 -8.22 0.39 18.62
CA VAL A 10 -6.87 0.98 18.53
C VAL A 10 -6.42 1.06 17.07
N ARG A 11 -6.64 0.00 16.27
CA ARG A 11 -6.29 0.01 14.84
C ARG A 11 -7.07 1.09 14.05
N ALA A 12 -8.35 1.30 14.37
CA ALA A 12 -9.16 2.32 13.71
C ALA A 12 -8.69 3.74 14.06
N GLU A 13 -8.33 3.99 15.33
CA GLU A 13 -7.81 5.27 15.79
C GLU A 13 -6.46 5.62 15.15
N LEU A 14 -5.53 4.66 15.13
CA LEU A 14 -4.23 4.82 14.48
C LEU A 14 -4.37 5.09 12.96
N ALA A 15 -5.32 4.42 12.30
CA ALA A 15 -5.62 4.68 10.89
C ALA A 15 -6.18 6.10 10.68
N ALA A 16 -7.09 6.57 11.53
CA ALA A 16 -7.66 7.91 11.46
C ALA A 16 -6.59 8.99 11.62
N GLU A 17 -5.68 8.82 12.58
CA GLU A 17 -4.56 9.73 12.82
C GLU A 17 -3.58 9.76 11.65
N HIS A 18 -3.25 8.60 11.07
CA HIS A 18 -2.45 8.53 9.86
C HIS A 18 -3.09 9.30 8.70
N LEU A 19 -4.39 9.11 8.46
CA LEU A 19 -5.13 9.83 7.42
C LEU A 19 -5.14 11.35 7.66
N ALA A 20 -5.24 11.79 8.92
CA ALA A 20 -5.16 13.20 9.27
C ALA A 20 -3.74 13.78 9.05
N ALA A 21 -2.70 13.04 9.44
CA ALA A 21 -1.31 13.43 9.24
C ALA A 21 -0.93 13.53 7.75
N THR A 22 -1.38 12.58 6.93
CA THR A 22 -1.17 12.59 5.47
C THR A 22 -1.86 13.80 4.82
N ARG A 23 -3.09 14.13 5.21
CA ARG A 23 -3.80 15.32 4.70
C ARG A 23 -3.14 16.64 5.07
N THR A 24 -2.46 16.69 6.22
CA THR A 24 -1.81 17.91 6.74
C THR A 24 -0.34 18.03 6.33
N GLY A 25 0.21 17.03 5.63
CA GLY A 25 1.60 17.06 5.16
C GLY A 25 2.64 16.94 6.27
N ARG A 26 2.27 16.36 7.43
CA ARG A 26 3.20 16.18 8.55
C ARG A 26 4.35 15.24 8.15
N ARG A 27 5.55 15.49 8.68
CA ARG A 27 6.70 14.59 8.48
C ARG A 27 6.53 13.31 9.32
N ALA A 28 6.93 12.18 8.75
CA ALA A 28 7.01 10.91 9.46
C ALA A 28 8.30 10.82 10.30
N PRO A 29 8.35 9.98 11.35
CA PRO A 29 7.26 9.17 11.88
C PRO A 29 6.19 10.00 12.60
N HIS A 30 4.93 9.55 12.57
CA HIS A 30 3.86 10.22 13.31
C HIS A 30 3.71 9.59 14.70
N ARG A 31 3.84 10.41 15.73
CA ARG A 31 3.58 10.01 17.12
C ARG A 31 2.08 10.12 17.39
N VAL A 32 1.48 9.05 17.89
CA VAL A 32 0.07 8.95 18.28
C VAL A 32 -0.01 8.29 19.65
N THR A 33 -0.81 8.83 20.55
CA THR A 33 -1.03 8.22 21.88
C THR A 33 -2.49 7.78 21.94
N VAL A 34 -2.70 6.47 22.16
CA VAL A 34 -4.03 5.87 22.32
C VAL A 34 -4.13 5.31 23.73
N GLY A 35 -5.02 5.88 24.54
CA GLY A 35 -5.06 5.58 25.98
C GLY A 35 -3.75 5.96 26.67
N SER A 36 -3.05 4.97 27.23
CA SER A 36 -1.74 5.14 27.89
C SER A 36 -0.55 4.78 26.99
N THR A 37 -0.80 4.28 25.79
CA THR A 37 0.24 3.69 24.93
C THR A 37 0.60 4.64 23.80
N THR A 38 1.90 4.87 23.63
CA THR A 38 2.43 5.68 22.53
C THR A 38 2.84 4.79 21.37
N TYR A 39 2.30 5.11 20.20
CA TYR A 39 2.60 4.47 18.94
C TYR A 39 3.35 5.41 18.02
N SER A 40 4.32 4.86 17.29
CA SER A 40 5.02 5.53 16.21
C SER A 40 4.60 4.91 14.88
N LEU A 41 4.10 5.76 13.98
CA LEU A 41 3.57 5.36 12.68
C LEU A 41 4.57 5.69 11.57
N PHE A 42 5.00 4.66 10.85
CA PHE A 42 5.89 4.76 9.70
C PHE A 42 5.12 4.41 8.42
N PRO A 43 4.85 5.39 7.54
CA PRO A 43 4.14 5.12 6.29
C PRO A 43 5.01 4.27 5.34
N VAL A 44 4.40 3.25 4.75
CA VAL A 44 5.03 2.34 3.76
C VAL A 44 4.74 2.90 2.37
N ARG A 45 5.59 3.82 1.91
CA ARG A 45 5.42 4.45 0.60
C ARG A 45 6.07 3.60 -0.50
N GLY A 46 5.28 3.21 -1.50
CA GLY A 46 5.77 2.62 -2.75
C GLY A 46 6.59 3.61 -3.58
N ARG A 47 7.40 3.09 -4.51
CA ARG A 47 8.28 3.91 -5.39
C ARG A 47 7.52 4.89 -6.31
N GLY A 48 6.19 4.78 -6.38
CA GLY A 48 5.31 5.65 -7.18
C GLY A 48 4.84 6.93 -6.49
N GLN A 49 5.06 7.10 -5.18
CA GLN A 49 4.76 8.36 -4.51
C GLN A 49 5.97 9.28 -4.69
N PRO A 50 5.86 10.40 -5.45
CA PRO A 50 6.99 11.31 -5.57
C PRO A 50 7.40 11.76 -4.16
N PRO A 51 8.72 11.83 -3.87
CA PRO A 51 9.16 12.56 -2.70
C PRO A 51 8.52 13.94 -2.76
N LEU A 52 8.00 14.43 -1.62
CA LEU A 52 7.48 15.80 -1.50
C LEU A 52 8.46 16.73 -2.20
N THR A 53 8.05 17.25 -3.36
CA THR A 53 8.91 18.03 -4.23
C THR A 53 9.38 19.25 -3.44
N PRO A 54 10.66 19.64 -3.50
CA PRO A 54 11.10 20.89 -2.89
C PRO A 54 10.28 22.07 -3.46
N PRO A 55 10.06 23.15 -2.69
CA PRO A 55 9.21 24.25 -3.11
C PRO A 55 9.75 24.84 -4.43
N GLY A 56 8.99 24.74 -5.53
CA GLY A 56 9.31 25.41 -6.79
C GLY A 56 9.09 24.62 -8.08
N ALA A 57 8.93 23.29 -8.03
CA ALA A 57 8.66 22.50 -9.24
C ALA A 57 7.15 22.34 -9.48
N ARG A 58 6.63 22.96 -10.55
CA ARG A 58 5.22 22.86 -10.97
C ARG A 58 4.87 21.40 -11.31
N ALA A 59 3.96 20.81 -10.53
CA ALA A 59 3.37 19.52 -10.84
C ALA A 59 2.46 19.62 -12.07
N VAL A 60 2.64 18.72 -13.04
CA VAL A 60 1.70 18.52 -14.16
C VAL A 60 0.42 17.93 -13.59
N GLN A 61 -0.67 18.69 -13.69
CA GLN A 61 -1.98 18.31 -13.18
C GLN A 61 -2.65 17.33 -14.14
N GLY A 62 -2.61 16.04 -13.83
CA GLY A 62 -3.54 15.06 -14.39
C GLY A 62 -4.92 15.20 -13.75
N THR A 63 -5.98 15.32 -14.54
CA THR A 63 -7.36 15.62 -14.13
C THR A 63 -8.10 14.48 -13.40
N GLY A 64 -7.39 13.50 -12.82
CA GLY A 64 -7.94 12.37 -12.03
C GLY A 64 -7.65 12.43 -10.51
N THR A 65 -6.93 13.45 -10.04
CA THR A 65 -6.23 13.43 -8.74
C THR A 65 -7.10 13.19 -7.51
N GLY A 66 -8.37 13.62 -7.47
CA GLY A 66 -9.18 13.53 -6.25
C GLY A 66 -9.65 12.11 -5.88
N ARG A 67 -9.85 11.24 -6.89
CA ARG A 67 -10.27 9.84 -6.69
C ARG A 67 -9.05 8.96 -6.53
N ASP A 68 -8.04 9.15 -7.37
CA ASP A 68 -6.79 8.39 -7.32
C ASP A 68 -6.03 8.66 -6.01
N VAL A 69 -5.98 9.91 -5.52
CA VAL A 69 -5.36 10.22 -4.22
C VAL A 69 -6.13 9.57 -3.08
N ARG A 70 -7.47 9.62 -3.08
CA ARG A 70 -8.27 8.97 -2.01
C ARG A 70 -8.14 7.45 -2.06
N GLU A 71 -8.12 6.86 -3.24
CA GLU A 71 -7.92 5.43 -3.43
C GLU A 71 -6.52 4.98 -3.01
N THR A 72 -5.49 5.79 -3.32
CA THR A 72 -4.10 5.56 -2.90
C THR A 72 -3.97 5.68 -1.38
N VAL A 73 -4.58 6.69 -0.77
CA VAL A 73 -4.54 6.93 0.68
C VAL A 73 -5.31 5.86 1.46
N LEU A 74 -6.46 5.40 0.96
CA LEU A 74 -7.22 4.31 1.59
C LEU A 74 -6.56 2.94 1.41
N SER A 75 -5.69 2.82 0.41
CA SER A 75 -4.89 1.61 0.17
C SER A 75 -3.52 1.71 0.82
N ASP A 76 -3.18 2.77 1.55
CA ASP A 76 -1.83 2.97 2.05
C ASP A 76 -1.51 1.99 3.19
N TRP A 77 -0.24 1.58 3.29
CA TRP A 77 0.20 0.67 4.35
C TRP A 77 1.04 1.45 5.35
N LEU A 78 1.00 1.03 6.62
CA LEU A 78 1.81 1.65 7.66
C LEU A 78 2.35 0.59 8.62
N LEU A 79 3.60 0.80 9.06
CA LEU A 79 4.21 0.04 10.14
C LEU A 79 3.93 0.80 11.45
N VAL A 80 3.20 0.15 12.34
CA VAL A 80 2.95 0.63 13.70
C VAL A 80 4.00 0.04 14.62
N VAL A 81 4.63 0.87 15.43
CA VAL A 81 5.47 0.41 16.54
C VAL A 81 4.92 0.94 17.84
N GLU A 82 4.69 0.04 18.78
CA GLU A 82 4.35 0.37 20.17
C GLU A 82 5.59 0.89 20.92
N ALA A 83 6.00 2.10 20.58
CA ALA A 83 7.05 2.83 21.26
C ALA A 83 7.04 4.29 20.79
N ASP A 84 7.63 5.16 21.61
CA ASP A 84 7.93 6.52 21.20
C ASP A 84 9.24 6.58 20.43
N ALA A 85 9.17 6.84 19.12
CA ALA A 85 10.33 6.98 18.26
C ALA A 85 10.99 8.36 18.35
N GLY A 86 10.42 9.31 19.10
CA GLY A 86 10.97 10.65 19.29
C GLY A 86 12.35 10.65 19.95
N ASP A 87 12.63 9.64 20.78
CA ASP A 87 13.87 9.54 21.55
C ASP A 87 14.87 8.52 20.97
N TRP A 88 14.61 8.02 19.75
CA TRP A 88 15.44 6.98 19.15
C TRP A 88 16.67 7.55 18.46
N ALA A 89 17.78 6.81 18.54
CA ALA A 89 18.97 7.09 17.74
C ALA A 89 18.67 6.97 16.23
N GLU A 90 19.38 7.76 15.41
CA GLU A 90 19.16 7.83 13.97
C GLU A 90 19.31 6.45 13.30
N GLU A 91 20.25 5.62 13.75
CA GLU A 91 20.48 4.28 13.20
C GLU A 91 19.26 3.36 13.37
N ARG A 92 18.52 3.53 14.48
CA ARG A 92 17.31 2.75 14.73
C ARG A 92 16.14 3.24 13.86
N LEU A 93 16.07 4.55 13.62
CA LEU A 93 15.10 5.12 12.70
C LEU A 93 15.39 4.67 11.26
N ASP A 94 16.66 4.70 10.85
CA ASP A 94 17.12 4.25 9.53
C ASP A 94 16.80 2.77 9.28
N LEU A 95 16.98 1.91 10.29
CA LEU A 95 16.57 0.51 10.19
C LEU A 95 15.07 0.37 9.89
N LEU A 96 14.20 1.11 10.59
CA LEU A 96 12.77 1.04 10.34
C LEU A 96 12.36 1.67 9.00
N TYR A 97 13.04 2.73 8.57
CA TYR A 97 12.90 3.23 7.21
C TYR A 97 13.30 2.14 6.19
N GLY A 98 14.40 1.42 6.41
CA GLY A 98 14.78 0.27 5.60
C GLY A 98 13.72 -0.82 5.54
N VAL A 99 13.10 -1.16 6.68
CA VAL A 99 12.01 -2.15 6.75
C VAL A 99 10.78 -1.67 5.98
N THR A 100 10.36 -0.41 6.17
CA THR A 100 9.22 0.13 5.41
C THR A 100 9.49 0.15 3.91
N GLN A 101 10.73 0.42 3.47
CA GLN A 101 11.10 0.29 2.05
C GLN A 101 11.01 -1.16 1.55
N LEU A 102 11.44 -2.14 2.34
CA LEU A 102 11.34 -3.55 1.98
C LEU A 102 9.88 -3.99 1.83
N ILE A 103 9.01 -3.60 2.77
CA ILE A 103 7.58 -3.89 2.72
C ILE A 103 6.98 -3.27 1.45
N ALA A 104 7.36 -2.03 1.12
CA ALA A 104 6.88 -1.35 -0.07
C ALA A 104 7.25 -2.10 -1.35
N VAL A 105 8.51 -2.55 -1.49
CA VAL A 105 8.96 -3.32 -2.66
C VAL A 105 8.21 -4.65 -2.80
N GLU A 106 8.04 -5.39 -1.71
CA GLU A 106 7.33 -6.66 -1.75
C GLU A 106 5.84 -6.47 -2.05
N ARG A 107 5.24 -5.39 -1.55
CA ARG A 107 3.89 -5.00 -1.91
C ARG A 107 3.78 -4.69 -3.41
N ASP A 108 4.64 -3.84 -3.94
CA ASP A 108 4.63 -3.45 -5.36
C ASP A 108 4.75 -4.70 -6.26
N ARG A 109 5.59 -5.66 -5.87
CA ARG A 109 5.71 -6.96 -6.55
C ARG A 109 4.40 -7.75 -6.53
N ARG A 110 3.73 -7.84 -5.37
CA ARG A 110 2.44 -8.55 -5.23
C ARG A 110 1.32 -7.86 -5.99
N ASP A 111 1.27 -6.53 -5.95
CA ASP A 111 0.26 -5.73 -6.64
C ASP A 111 0.44 -5.80 -8.17
N ALA A 112 1.67 -5.81 -8.67
CA ALA A 112 1.96 -6.08 -10.08
C ALA A 112 1.47 -7.47 -10.50
N ALA A 113 1.79 -8.52 -9.73
CA ALA A 113 1.31 -9.87 -10.02
C ALA A 113 -0.22 -9.96 -10.01
N ARG A 114 -0.89 -9.31 -9.04
CA ARG A 114 -2.36 -9.23 -8.98
C ARG A 114 -2.95 -8.51 -10.18
N THR A 115 -2.32 -7.44 -10.66
CA THR A 115 -2.76 -6.67 -11.84
C THR A 115 -2.69 -7.52 -13.10
N VAL A 116 -1.58 -8.24 -13.31
CA VAL A 116 -1.44 -9.17 -14.43
C VAL A 116 -2.53 -10.24 -14.35
N ARG A 117 -2.72 -10.86 -13.18
CA ARG A 117 -3.75 -11.89 -12.98
C ARG A 117 -5.17 -11.37 -13.28
N ARG A 118 -5.52 -10.18 -12.80
CA ARG A 118 -6.83 -9.54 -13.04
C ARG A 118 -7.06 -9.28 -14.53
N ARG A 119 -6.05 -8.73 -15.22
CA ARG A 119 -6.11 -8.49 -16.66
C ARG A 119 -6.34 -9.78 -17.44
N LEU A 120 -5.58 -10.85 -17.16
CA LEU A 120 -5.75 -12.12 -17.85
C LEU A 120 -7.14 -12.75 -17.59
N ALA A 121 -7.65 -12.64 -16.37
CA ALA A 121 -9.00 -13.10 -16.04
C ALA A 121 -10.08 -12.32 -16.81
N GLN A 122 -9.90 -11.00 -16.94
CA GLN A 122 -10.80 -10.14 -17.70
C GLN A 122 -10.81 -10.52 -19.19
N GLU A 123 -9.63 -10.72 -19.80
CA GLU A 123 -9.54 -11.15 -21.21
C GLU A 123 -10.24 -12.51 -21.45
N VAL A 124 -10.13 -13.46 -20.52
CA VAL A 124 -10.86 -14.74 -20.59
C VAL A 124 -12.37 -14.53 -20.46
N LEU A 125 -12.80 -13.67 -19.52
CA LEU A 125 -14.22 -13.34 -19.33
C LEU A 125 -14.81 -12.70 -20.58
N GLU A 126 -14.08 -11.82 -21.25
CA GLU A 126 -14.48 -11.17 -22.50
C GLU A 126 -14.65 -12.17 -23.66
N LEU A 127 -13.77 -13.17 -23.78
CA LEU A 127 -13.94 -14.24 -24.77
C LEU A 127 -15.22 -15.04 -24.52
N VAL A 128 -15.54 -15.33 -23.25
CA VAL A 128 -16.78 -16.02 -22.89
C VAL A 128 -18.01 -15.14 -23.22
N GLN A 129 -17.96 -13.86 -22.87
CA GLN A 129 -19.08 -12.93 -23.10
C GLN A 129 -19.36 -12.67 -24.58
N THR A 130 -18.32 -12.65 -25.42
CA THR A 130 -18.44 -12.48 -26.87
C THR A 130 -18.80 -13.77 -27.61
N GLY A 131 -18.90 -14.90 -26.89
CA GLY A 131 -19.27 -16.19 -27.48
C GLY A 131 -18.16 -16.80 -28.34
N ALA A 132 -16.89 -16.57 -27.98
CA ALA A 132 -15.75 -17.14 -28.69
C ALA A 132 -15.81 -18.67 -28.73
N ALA A 133 -15.13 -19.27 -29.72
CA ALA A 133 -15.14 -20.72 -29.89
C ALA A 133 -14.55 -21.42 -28.65
N PRO A 134 -15.12 -22.56 -28.19
CA PRO A 134 -14.62 -23.27 -27.01
C PRO A 134 -13.13 -23.62 -27.06
N ALA A 135 -12.60 -23.91 -28.25
CA ALA A 135 -11.18 -24.20 -28.46
C ALA A 135 -10.28 -22.98 -28.19
N GLU A 136 -10.75 -21.78 -28.50
CA GLU A 136 -10.04 -20.52 -28.26
C GLU A 136 -10.01 -20.18 -26.77
N ILE A 137 -11.15 -20.32 -26.09
CA ILE A 137 -11.23 -20.16 -24.63
C ILE A 137 -10.30 -21.17 -23.94
N ALA A 138 -10.32 -22.43 -24.35
CA ALA A 138 -9.44 -23.47 -23.81
C ALA A 138 -7.95 -23.20 -24.09
N ALA A 139 -7.60 -22.61 -25.24
CA ALA A 139 -6.23 -22.18 -25.53
C ALA A 139 -5.81 -21.03 -24.60
N ARG A 140 -6.66 -20.02 -24.45
CA ARG A 140 -6.39 -18.85 -23.59
C ARG A 140 -6.23 -19.23 -22.12
N LEU A 141 -7.05 -20.15 -21.62
CA LEU A 141 -6.96 -20.68 -20.27
C LEU A 141 -5.65 -21.43 -20.01
N ARG A 142 -5.20 -22.27 -20.95
CA ARG A 142 -3.91 -22.98 -20.82
C ARG A 142 -2.73 -22.02 -20.71
N VAL A 143 -2.75 -20.93 -21.48
CA VAL A 143 -1.71 -19.88 -21.42
C VAL A 143 -1.79 -19.11 -20.10
N ALA A 144 -2.99 -18.83 -19.59
CA ALA A 144 -3.19 -18.08 -18.35
C ALA A 144 -2.97 -18.89 -17.07
N ALA A 145 -3.07 -20.22 -17.14
CA ALA A 145 -3.11 -21.11 -15.98
C ALA A 145 -1.97 -20.89 -14.96
N PRO A 146 -0.69 -20.73 -15.35
CA PRO A 146 0.39 -20.52 -14.38
C PRO A 146 0.25 -19.24 -13.55
N VAL A 147 -0.47 -18.24 -14.07
CA VAL A 147 -0.67 -16.94 -13.40
C VAL A 147 -1.99 -16.92 -12.61
N LEU A 148 -3.02 -17.61 -13.09
CA LEU A 148 -4.32 -17.69 -12.43
C LEU A 148 -4.34 -18.68 -11.25
N LEU A 149 -3.61 -19.79 -11.38
CA LEU A 149 -3.54 -20.89 -10.41
C LEU A 149 -2.08 -21.10 -9.96
N PRO A 150 -1.49 -20.16 -9.21
CA PRO A 150 -0.19 -20.41 -8.60
C PRO A 150 -0.35 -21.57 -7.60
N GLY A 151 0.47 -22.60 -7.75
CA GLY A 151 0.50 -23.77 -6.86
C GLY A 151 0.86 -23.44 -5.42
#